data_AF-A0AAZ3S8G2-F1
#
_entry.id   AF-A0AAZ3S8G2-F1
#
_cell.length_a   1.000
_cell.length_b   1.000
_cell.length_c   1.000
_cell.angle_alpha   90.00
_cell.angle_beta   90.00
_cell.angle_gamma   90.00
#
_symmetry.space_group_name_H-M   'P 1'
#
loop_
_entity.id
_entity.type
_entity.pdbx_description
1 polymer ?
#
loop_
_entity_poly.entity_id
_entity_poly.type
_entity_poly.pdbx_seq_one_letter_code
_entity_poly.pdbx_strand_id
1 'polypeptide(L)'
;MYQVLPDDASQGLGEELQRHWDKEVRMAAKELRMPKLTKAIVKCYGKPYAVLGIFSFTVEVIKVIQPVFLGKLIQYFEKYDPDDMDALYEAFGYAAGISLSTVALTVLQMHYYYHVQRTGMKIRVAMCHMIYKKALCLSSAAMGKTTTGQMVNLLSNDVNKFDEVTNNLHYLWIAPLQAVVV
;
A
#
# COMPACT_ATOMS: atom_id res chain seq x y z
N MET A 1 8.85 -1.71 -25.59
CA MET A 1 8.11 -2.00 -24.33
C MET A 1 7.91 -3.50 -24.23
N TYR A 2 7.97 -4.06 -23.01
CA TYR A 2 7.71 -5.47 -22.74
C TYR A 2 6.21 -5.74 -22.57
N GLN A 3 5.79 -6.98 -22.74
CA GLN A 3 4.43 -7.39 -22.42
C GLN A 3 4.18 -7.33 -20.91
N VAL A 4 2.96 -6.96 -20.51
CA VAL A 4 2.52 -6.97 -19.11
C VAL A 4 2.45 -8.40 -18.57
N LEU A 5 2.75 -8.56 -17.28
CA LEU A 5 2.60 -9.83 -16.60
C LEU A 5 1.13 -10.29 -16.63
N PRO A 6 0.85 -11.60 -16.77
CA PRO A 6 -0.52 -12.12 -16.79
C PRO A 6 -1.35 -11.69 -15.57
N ASP A 7 -0.72 -11.63 -14.39
CA ASP A 7 -1.34 -11.20 -13.13
C ASP A 7 -1.74 -9.71 -13.08
N ASP A 8 -1.21 -8.91 -14.01
CA ASP A 8 -1.44 -7.48 -14.13
C ASP A 8 -2.28 -7.13 -15.38
N ALA A 9 -2.76 -8.15 -16.10
CA ALA A 9 -3.58 -7.97 -17.29
C ALA A 9 -4.98 -7.43 -16.92
N SER A 10 -5.46 -6.45 -17.69
CA SER A 10 -6.71 -5.73 -17.40
C SER A 10 -7.95 -6.61 -17.41
N GLN A 11 -7.98 -7.64 -18.26
CA GLN A 11 -9.08 -8.58 -18.33
C GLN A 11 -9.22 -9.37 -17.02
N GLY A 12 -8.12 -9.97 -16.54
CA GLY A 12 -8.13 -10.76 -15.30
C GLY A 12 -8.53 -9.92 -14.10
N LEU A 13 -7.89 -8.76 -13.94
CA LEU A 13 -8.17 -7.82 -12.85
C LEU A 13 -9.61 -7.31 -12.87
N GLY A 14 -10.10 -6.92 -14.06
CA GLY A 14 -11.45 -6.42 -14.23
C GLY A 14 -12.52 -7.47 -13.97
N GLU A 15 -12.35 -8.68 -14.48
CA GLU A 15 -13.27 -9.79 -14.24
C GLU A 15 -13.30 -10.19 -12.75
N GLU A 16 -12.16 -10.19 -12.08
CA GLU A 16 -12.09 -10.53 -10.66
C GLU A 16 -12.85 -9.52 -9.78
N LEU A 17 -12.64 -8.22 -10.00
CA LEU A 17 -13.36 -7.19 -9.27
C LEU A 17 -14.86 -7.19 -9.62
N GLN A 18 -15.22 -7.43 -10.88
CA GLN A 18 -16.61 -7.58 -11.31
C GLN A 18 -17.29 -8.74 -10.60
N ARG A 19 -16.64 -9.90 -10.45
CA ARG A 19 -17.19 -11.05 -9.70
C ARG A 19 -17.47 -10.68 -8.23
N HIS A 20 -16.59 -9.92 -7.59
CA HIS A 20 -16.79 -9.44 -6.22
C HIS A 20 -17.93 -8.44 -6.13
N TRP A 21 -18.04 -7.54 -7.11
CA TRP A 21 -19.15 -6.59 -7.22
C TRP A 21 -20.50 -7.29 -7.40
N ASP A 22 -20.59 -8.26 -8.31
CA ASP A 22 -21.83 -8.99 -8.57
C ASP A 22 -22.29 -9.78 -7.34
N LYS A 23 -21.33 -10.38 -6.60
CA LYS A 23 -21.62 -11.02 -5.30
C LYS A 23 -22.17 -10.00 -4.30
N GLU A 24 -21.54 -8.83 -4.19
CA GLU A 24 -21.97 -7.76 -3.28
C GLU A 24 -23.36 -7.22 -3.63
N VAL A 25 -23.69 -7.05 -4.91
CA VAL A 25 -25.04 -6.67 -5.37
C VAL A 25 -26.08 -7.71 -4.95
N ARG A 26 -25.80 -9.01 -5.15
CA ARG A 26 -26.71 -10.09 -4.74
C ARG A 26 -26.91 -10.13 -3.22
N MET A 27 -25.85 -9.96 -2.44
CA MET A 27 -25.95 -9.92 -0.97
C MET A 27 -26.71 -8.69 -0.48
N ALA A 28 -26.42 -7.52 -1.05
CA ALA A 28 -27.08 -6.27 -0.70
C ALA A 28 -28.60 -6.31 -0.98
N ALA A 29 -29.01 -6.94 -2.10
CA ALA A 29 -30.42 -7.14 -2.41
C ALA A 29 -31.14 -8.02 -1.37
N LYS A 30 -30.51 -9.11 -0.90
CA LYS A 30 -31.05 -9.97 0.17
C LYS A 30 -31.18 -9.23 1.51
N GLU A 31 -30.22 -8.37 1.80
CA GLU A 31 -30.14 -7.58 3.04
C GLU A 31 -30.91 -6.25 2.95
N LEU A 32 -31.68 -6.02 1.88
CA LEU A 32 -32.44 -4.78 1.62
C LEU A 32 -31.61 -3.49 1.80
N ARG A 33 -30.33 -3.55 1.41
CA ARG A 33 -29.39 -2.43 1.54
C ARG A 33 -28.80 -2.05 0.19
N MET A 34 -28.18 -0.88 0.14
CA MET A 34 -27.41 -0.48 -1.02
C MET A 34 -26.09 -1.27 -1.12
N PRO A 35 -25.69 -1.71 -2.34
CA PRO A 35 -24.40 -2.33 -2.57
C PRO A 35 -23.27 -1.31 -2.40
N LYS A 36 -22.15 -1.73 -1.81
CA LYS A 36 -21.00 -0.86 -1.54
C LYS A 36 -19.79 -1.32 -2.33
N LEU A 37 -19.30 -0.48 -3.25
CA LEU A 37 -18.14 -0.80 -4.08
C LEU A 37 -16.88 -0.98 -3.23
N THR A 38 -16.73 -0.18 -2.17
CA THR A 38 -15.64 -0.30 -1.20
C THR A 38 -15.55 -1.71 -0.60
N LYS A 39 -16.70 -2.36 -0.32
CA LYS A 39 -16.74 -3.74 0.19
C LYS A 39 -16.28 -4.76 -0.84
N ALA A 40 -16.57 -4.55 -2.13
CA ALA A 40 -16.06 -5.39 -3.21
C ALA A 40 -14.54 -5.23 -3.38
N ILE A 41 -14.04 -3.99 -3.38
CA ILE A 41 -12.60 -3.67 -3.46
C ILE A 41 -11.85 -4.30 -2.28
N VAL A 42 -12.33 -4.11 -1.05
CA VAL A 42 -11.70 -4.67 0.16
C VAL A 42 -11.72 -6.20 0.15
N LYS A 43 -12.79 -6.85 -0.34
CA LYS A 43 -12.80 -8.31 -0.47
C LYS A 43 -11.81 -8.82 -1.52
N CYS A 44 -11.62 -8.07 -2.61
CA CYS A 44 -10.73 -8.45 -3.70
C CYS A 44 -9.25 -8.23 -3.35
N TYR A 45 -8.90 -7.06 -2.79
CA TYR A 45 -7.51 -6.64 -2.59
C TYR A 45 -7.10 -6.47 -1.13
N GLY A 46 -8.05 -6.52 -0.19
CA GLY A 46 -7.78 -6.16 1.21
C GLY A 46 -6.85 -7.13 1.94
N LYS A 47 -6.98 -8.45 1.72
CA LYS A 47 -6.08 -9.44 2.34
C LYS A 47 -4.62 -9.28 1.90
N PRO A 48 -4.29 -9.29 0.59
CA PRO A 48 -2.90 -9.08 0.17
C PRO A 48 -2.39 -7.69 0.56
N TYR A 49 -3.24 -6.66 0.51
CA TYR A 49 -2.85 -5.31 0.94
C TYR A 49 -2.55 -5.23 2.45
N ALA A 50 -3.36 -5.87 3.30
CA ALA A 50 -3.16 -5.87 4.76
C ALA A 50 -1.84 -6.55 5.18
N VAL A 51 -1.38 -7.56 4.44
CA VAL A 51 -0.06 -8.18 4.68
C VAL A 51 1.06 -7.16 4.50
N LEU A 52 0.94 -6.21 3.56
CA LEU A 52 1.92 -5.13 3.38
C LEU A 52 2.00 -4.21 4.60
N GLY A 53 0.92 -4.10 5.38
CA GLY A 53 0.91 -3.36 6.64
C GLY A 53 1.92 -3.91 7.65
N ILE A 54 2.12 -5.23 7.69
CA ILE A 54 3.12 -5.87 8.56
C ILE A 54 4.54 -5.44 8.14
N PHE A 55 4.83 -5.42 6.84
CA PHE A 55 6.11 -4.93 6.32
C PHE A 55 6.34 -3.46 6.66
N SER A 56 5.30 -2.62 6.49
CA SER A 56 5.37 -1.20 6.84
C SER A 56 5.63 -1.00 8.33
N PHE A 57 5.00 -1.78 9.20
CA PHE A 57 5.26 -1.72 10.64
C PHE A 57 6.69 -2.10 10.99
N THR A 58 7.22 -3.19 10.42
CA THR A 58 8.62 -3.60 10.64
C THR A 58 9.60 -2.52 10.20
N VAL A 59 9.33 -1.86 9.07
CA VAL A 59 10.12 -0.71 8.58
C VAL A 59 10.16 0.41 9.63
N GLU A 60 9.01 0.78 10.20
CA GLU A 60 8.97 1.84 11.22
C GLU A 60 9.65 1.43 12.54
N VAL A 61 9.53 0.18 12.97
CA VAL A 61 10.26 -0.33 14.16
C VAL A 61 11.77 -0.19 13.98
N ILE A 62 12.30 -0.55 12.80
CA ILE A 62 13.74 -0.40 12.51
C ILE A 62 14.17 1.07 12.60
N LYS A 63 13.37 1.99 12.04
CA LYS A 63 13.65 3.45 12.09
C LYS A 63 13.70 3.98 13.53
N VAL A 64 12.87 3.46 14.43
CA VAL A 64 12.87 3.84 15.85
C VAL A 64 14.08 3.27 16.61
N ILE A 65 14.58 2.09 16.24
CA ILE A 65 15.74 1.45 16.90
C ILE A 65 17.06 2.13 16.50
N GLN A 66 17.19 2.61 15.27
CA GLN A 66 18.43 3.20 14.76
C GLN A 66 18.99 4.34 15.63
N PRO A 67 18.19 5.33 16.10
CA PRO A 67 18.64 6.35 17.04
C PRO A 67 19.20 5.80 18.35
N VAL A 68 18.72 4.66 18.84
CA VAL A 68 19.22 4.04 20.08
C VAL A 68 20.65 3.55 19.89
N PHE A 69 20.93 2.85 18.79
CA PHE A 69 22.30 2.42 18.46
C PHE A 69 23.21 3.61 18.21
N LEU A 70 22.73 4.65 17.53
CA LEU A 70 23.49 5.87 17.33
C LEU A 70 23.82 6.55 18.67
N GLY A 71 22.86 6.64 19.59
CA GLY A 71 23.08 7.18 20.93
C GLY A 71 24.12 6.40 21.73
N LYS A 72 24.13 5.06 21.62
CA LYS A 72 25.16 4.22 22.23
C LYS A 72 26.55 4.45 21.63
N LEU A 73 26.62 4.63 20.32
CA LEU A 73 27.86 4.96 19.63
C LEU A 73 28.40 6.35 20.05
N ILE A 74 27.52 7.34 20.19
CA ILE A 74 27.90 8.66 20.74
C ILE A 74 28.42 8.53 22.17
N GLN A 75 27.72 7.77 23.03
CA GLN A 75 28.13 7.55 24.42
C GLN A 75 29.51 6.89 24.54
N TYR A 76 29.84 5.96 23.64
CA TYR A 76 31.17 5.38 23.56
C TYR A 76 32.26 6.44 23.30
N PHE A 77 32.05 7.33 22.33
CA PHE A 77 33.01 8.39 22.02
C PHE A 77 33.13 9.45 23.12
N GLU A 78 32.05 9.73 23.86
CA GLU A 78 32.10 10.64 25.01
C GLU A 78 32.92 10.10 26.19
N LYS A 79 32.92 8.77 26.37
CA LYS A 79 33.62 8.07 27.47
C LYS A 79 34.79 7.24 26.97
N TYR A 80 35.41 7.68 25.87
CA TYR A 80 36.46 6.91 25.21
C TYR A 80 37.64 6.64 26.15
N ASP A 81 37.94 5.36 26.33
CA ASP A 81 39.11 4.87 27.05
C ASP A 81 39.90 3.94 26.10
N PRO A 82 41.16 4.26 25.74
CA PRO A 82 41.94 3.46 24.82
C PRO A 82 42.29 2.06 25.33
N ASP A 83 42.21 1.82 26.65
CA ASP A 83 42.51 0.52 27.26
C ASP A 83 41.26 -0.37 27.40
N ASP A 84 40.06 0.18 27.20
CA ASP A 84 38.79 -0.55 27.27
C ASP A 84 38.42 -1.18 25.91
N MET A 85 39.01 -2.35 25.66
CA MET A 85 38.74 -3.13 24.45
C MET A 85 37.30 -3.66 24.38
N ASP A 86 36.65 -3.89 25.53
CA ASP A 86 35.27 -4.38 25.57
C ASP A 86 34.31 -3.32 25.05
N ALA A 87 34.47 -2.06 25.48
CA ALA A 87 33.71 -0.93 24.97
C ALA A 87 33.92 -0.71 23.46
N LEU A 88 35.15 -0.92 22.95
CA LEU A 88 35.46 -0.83 21.53
C LEU A 88 34.70 -1.90 20.71
N TYR A 89 34.69 -3.16 21.16
CA TYR A 89 33.94 -4.23 20.49
C TYR A 89 32.42 -3.97 20.52
N GLU A 90 31.90 -3.44 21.63
CA GLU A 90 30.48 -3.06 21.74
C GLU A 90 30.13 -1.94 20.73
N ALA A 91 30.98 -0.92 20.61
CA ALA A 91 30.83 0.17 19.65
C ALA A 91 30.84 -0.33 18.19
N PHE A 92 31.74 -1.25 17.85
CA PHE A 92 31.72 -1.91 16.54
C PHE A 92 30.44 -2.71 16.31
N GLY A 93 29.91 -3.37 17.35
CA GLY A 93 28.61 -4.05 17.31
C GLY A 93 27.46 -3.09 16.98
N TYR A 94 27.40 -1.94 17.65
CA TYR A 94 26.40 -0.90 17.37
C TYR A 94 26.55 -0.33 15.95
N ALA A 95 27.77 -0.05 15.49
CA ALA A 95 28.05 0.44 14.14
C ALA A 95 27.62 -0.58 13.06
N ALA A 96 27.93 -1.86 13.27
CA ALA A 96 27.48 -2.94 12.41
C ALA A 96 25.95 -3.07 12.43
N GLY A 97 25.31 -2.94 13.59
CA GLY A 97 23.86 -2.93 13.74
C GLY A 97 23.18 -1.80 12.96
N ILE A 98 23.72 -0.58 13.01
CA ILE A 98 23.25 0.56 12.20
C ILE A 98 23.41 0.25 10.71
N SER A 99 24.56 -0.25 10.29
CA SER A 99 24.85 -0.54 8.88
C SER A 99 23.92 -1.62 8.32
N LEU A 100 23.79 -2.75 9.02
CA LEU A 100 22.93 -3.86 8.64
C LEU A 100 21.46 -3.46 8.65
N SER A 101 21.01 -2.76 9.69
CA SER A 101 19.62 -2.28 9.76
C SER A 101 19.29 -1.28 8.66
N THR A 102 20.25 -0.44 8.22
CA THR A 102 20.06 0.51 7.12
C THR A 102 19.87 -0.20 5.78
N VAL A 103 20.67 -1.24 5.51
CA VAL A 103 20.51 -2.09 4.32
C VAL A 103 19.14 -2.80 4.35
N ALA A 104 18.81 -3.43 5.48
CA ALA A 104 17.53 -4.11 5.66
C ALA A 104 16.35 -3.15 5.48
N LEU A 105 16.42 -1.96 6.07
CA LEU A 105 15.42 -0.90 5.96
C LEU A 105 15.20 -0.52 4.49
N THR A 106 16.28 -0.27 3.76
CA THR A 106 16.22 0.13 2.35
C THR A 106 15.54 -0.97 1.52
N VAL A 107 15.96 -2.22 1.69
CA VAL A 107 15.36 -3.36 0.97
C VAL A 107 13.88 -3.50 1.29
N LEU A 108 13.51 -3.52 2.57
CA LEU A 108 12.12 -3.68 3.01
C LEU A 108 11.25 -2.53 2.53
N GLN A 109 11.73 -1.29 2.61
CA GLN A 109 11.00 -0.11 2.16
C GLN A 109 10.74 -0.14 0.65
N MET A 110 11.73 -0.53 -0.15
CA MET A 110 11.56 -0.66 -1.61
C MET A 110 10.57 -1.77 -1.97
N HIS A 111 10.63 -2.92 -1.30
CA HIS A 111 9.67 -4.01 -1.52
C HIS A 111 8.24 -3.58 -1.14
N TYR A 112 8.08 -2.96 0.03
CA TYR A 112 6.80 -2.42 0.48
C TYR A 112 6.23 -1.43 -0.55
N TYR A 113 7.02 -0.45 -0.96
CA TYR A 113 6.60 0.58 -1.92
C TYR A 113 6.17 -0.04 -3.26
N TYR A 114 6.97 -0.95 -3.80
CA TYR A 114 6.64 -1.66 -5.04
C TYR A 114 5.29 -2.38 -4.95
N HIS A 115 5.05 -3.14 -3.87
CA HIS A 115 3.81 -3.91 -3.73
C HIS A 115 2.58 -3.04 -3.48
N VAL A 116 2.74 -1.94 -2.74
CA VAL A 116 1.66 -0.98 -2.50
C VAL A 116 1.27 -0.28 -3.80
N GLN A 117 2.25 0.24 -4.54
CA GLN A 117 2.01 0.85 -5.85
C GLN A 117 1.37 -0.13 -6.84
N ARG A 118 1.86 -1.38 -6.90
CA ARG A 118 1.28 -2.41 -7.74
C ARG A 118 -0.18 -2.69 -7.36
N THR A 119 -0.53 -2.63 -6.08
CA THR A 119 -1.92 -2.79 -5.61
C THR A 119 -2.81 -1.63 -6.07
N GLY A 120 -2.36 -0.38 -5.92
CA GLY A 120 -3.05 0.80 -6.44
C GLY A 120 -3.32 0.70 -7.94
N MET A 121 -2.27 0.36 -8.71
CA MET A 121 -2.36 0.14 -10.15
C MET A 121 -3.40 -0.94 -10.50
N LYS A 122 -3.39 -2.09 -9.80
CA LYS A 122 -4.36 -3.17 -10.03
C LYS A 122 -5.80 -2.70 -9.83
N ILE A 123 -6.06 -1.96 -8.73
CA ILE A 123 -7.39 -1.40 -8.44
C ILE A 123 -7.79 -0.41 -9.55
N ARG A 124 -6.90 0.51 -9.94
CA ARG A 124 -7.14 1.46 -11.03
C ARG A 124 -7.53 0.75 -12.33
N VAL A 125 -6.75 -0.25 -12.75
CA VAL A 125 -6.98 -0.99 -13.98
C VAL A 125 -8.32 -1.75 -13.94
N ALA A 126 -8.62 -2.42 -12.83
CA ALA A 126 -9.89 -3.12 -12.64
C ALA A 126 -11.09 -2.17 -12.68
N MET A 127 -10.96 -0.99 -12.05
CA MET A 127 -11.98 0.06 -12.06
C MET A 127 -12.21 0.61 -13.48
N CYS A 128 -11.15 0.89 -14.24
CA CYS A 128 -11.26 1.30 -15.64
C CYS A 128 -12.02 0.26 -16.47
N HIS A 129 -11.67 -1.03 -16.31
CA HIS A 129 -12.37 -2.11 -16.99
C HIS A 129 -13.87 -2.12 -16.67
N MET A 130 -14.24 -2.06 -15.39
CA MET A 130 -15.65 -2.08 -14.97
C MET A 130 -16.43 -0.85 -15.46
N ILE A 131 -15.84 0.34 -15.36
CA ILE A 131 -16.45 1.59 -15.83
C ILE A 131 -16.67 1.53 -17.34
N TYR A 132 -15.66 1.10 -18.10
CA TYR A 132 -15.75 0.99 -19.56
C TYR A 132 -16.82 -0.03 -19.98
N LYS A 133 -16.82 -1.22 -19.36
CA LYS A 133 -17.86 -2.24 -19.59
C LYS A 133 -19.26 -1.72 -19.29
N LYS A 134 -19.43 -0.98 -18.19
CA LYS A 134 -20.72 -0.38 -17.84
C LYS A 134 -21.14 0.69 -18.85
N ALA A 135 -20.20 1.55 -19.27
CA ALA A 135 -20.44 2.61 -20.26
C ALA A 135 -20.96 2.05 -21.59
N LEU A 136 -20.39 0.95 -22.07
CA LEU A 136 -20.83 0.27 -23.30
C LEU A 136 -22.23 -0.35 -23.21
N CYS A 137 -22.74 -0.60 -22.00
CA CYS A 137 -24.06 -1.21 -21.78
C CYS A 137 -25.13 -0.21 -21.30
N LEU A 138 -24.83 1.09 -21.21
CA LEU A 138 -25.80 2.10 -20.81
C LEU A 138 -26.73 2.44 -21.98
N SER A 139 -28.04 2.51 -21.70
CA SER A 139 -29.02 2.98 -22.68
C SER A 139 -28.87 4.48 -22.93
N SER A 140 -29.29 4.97 -24.10
CA SER A 140 -29.20 6.40 -24.46
C SER A 140 -29.90 7.32 -23.45
N ALA A 141 -30.99 6.86 -22.82
CA ALA A 141 -31.69 7.61 -21.76
C ALA A 141 -30.90 7.70 -20.44
N ALA A 142 -30.12 6.67 -20.09
CA ALA A 142 -29.22 6.70 -18.94
C ALA A 142 -27.94 7.50 -19.23
N MET A 143 -27.48 7.47 -20.48
CA MET A 143 -26.34 8.26 -20.97
C MET A 143 -26.63 9.76 -20.98
N GLY A 144 -27.89 10.17 -21.18
CA GLY A 144 -28.31 11.57 -21.01
C GLY A 144 -28.13 12.14 -19.59
N LYS A 145 -28.01 11.27 -18.56
CA LYS A 145 -27.75 11.67 -17.16
C LYS A 145 -26.26 11.67 -16.79
N THR A 146 -25.39 11.08 -17.61
CA THR A 146 -23.94 11.03 -17.39
C THR A 146 -23.23 11.46 -18.66
N THR A 147 -22.71 12.68 -18.70
CA THR A 147 -22.08 13.21 -19.91
C THR A 147 -20.81 12.42 -20.24
N THR A 148 -20.46 12.33 -21.52
CA THR A 148 -19.20 11.74 -21.97
C THR A 148 -17.99 12.36 -21.23
N GLY A 149 -18.04 13.66 -20.94
CA GLY A 149 -17.01 14.36 -20.16
C GLY A 149 -16.88 13.84 -18.72
N GLN A 150 -17.99 13.54 -18.04
CA GLN A 150 -17.95 12.95 -16.70
C GLN A 150 -17.33 11.55 -16.70
N MET A 151 -17.62 10.72 -17.72
CA MET A 151 -16.98 9.41 -17.86
C MET A 151 -15.48 9.52 -18.12
N VAL A 152 -15.07 10.46 -18.97
CA VAL A 152 -13.64 10.73 -19.21
C VAL A 152 -12.96 11.16 -17.92
N ASN A 153 -13.57 12.07 -17.14
CA ASN A 153 -13.01 12.50 -15.86
C ASN A 153 -12.86 11.35 -14.86
N LEU A 154 -13.86 10.46 -14.77
CA LEU A 154 -13.77 9.27 -13.93
C LEU A 154 -12.56 8.40 -14.31
N LEU A 155 -12.36 8.17 -15.61
CA LEU A 155 -11.28 7.32 -16.14
C LEU A 155 -9.90 8.01 -16.13
N SER A 156 -9.84 9.34 -16.16
CA SER A 156 -8.58 10.08 -16.22
C SER A 156 -8.11 10.62 -14.87
N ASN A 157 -9.03 10.93 -13.95
CA ASN A 157 -8.72 11.61 -12.69
C ASN A 157 -9.11 10.76 -11.48
N ASP A 158 -10.37 10.33 -11.38
CA ASP A 158 -10.87 9.67 -10.16
C ASP A 158 -10.18 8.32 -9.90
N VAL A 159 -10.01 7.49 -10.92
CA VAL A 159 -9.35 6.18 -10.76
C VAL A 159 -7.87 6.28 -10.37
N ASN A 160 -7.20 7.39 -10.67
CA ASN A 160 -5.81 7.61 -10.26
C ASN A 160 -5.67 7.85 -8.76
N LYS A 161 -6.75 8.26 -8.08
CA LYS A 161 -6.73 8.46 -6.63
C LYS A 161 -6.53 7.16 -5.83
N PHE A 162 -6.77 6.00 -6.43
CA PHE A 162 -6.48 4.72 -5.77
C PHE A 162 -4.97 4.49 -5.56
N ASP A 163 -4.12 5.02 -6.45
CA ASP A 163 -2.66 4.94 -6.27
C ASP A 163 -2.22 5.71 -5.01
N GLU A 164 -2.79 6.91 -4.82
CA GLU A 164 -2.53 7.76 -3.66
C GLU A 164 -3.09 7.16 -2.35
N VAL A 165 -4.35 6.68 -2.40
CA VAL A 165 -5.00 6.07 -1.23
C VAL A 165 -4.23 4.83 -0.77
N THR A 166 -3.85 3.94 -1.69
CA THR A 166 -3.11 2.73 -1.31
C THR A 166 -1.72 3.05 -0.76
N ASN A 167 -1.06 4.11 -1.20
CA ASN A 167 0.21 4.55 -0.59
C ASN A 167 0.04 5.06 0.84
N ASN A 168 -1.06 5.75 1.12
CA ASN A 168 -1.23 6.47 2.37
C ASN A 168 -2.01 5.72 3.46
N LEU A 169 -2.80 4.70 3.09
CA LEU A 169 -3.77 4.09 4.01
C LEU A 169 -3.13 3.41 5.24
N HIS A 170 -1.94 2.81 5.11
CA HIS A 170 -1.25 2.23 6.29
C HIS A 170 -0.77 3.29 7.29
N TYR A 171 -0.51 4.53 6.86
CA TYR A 171 -0.11 5.60 7.79
C TYR A 171 -1.22 6.01 8.77
N LEU A 172 -2.49 5.69 8.47
CA LEU A 172 -3.61 6.00 9.37
C LEU A 172 -3.48 5.34 10.75
N TRP A 173 -2.85 4.17 10.83
CA TRP A 173 -2.63 3.47 12.11
C TRP A 173 -1.16 3.45 12.52
N ILE A 174 -0.23 3.52 11.56
CA ILE A 174 1.20 3.60 11.86
C ILE A 174 1.57 4.94 12.50
N ALA A 175 1.08 6.07 11.97
CA ALA A 175 1.48 7.38 12.48
C ALA A 175 1.06 7.62 13.94
N PRO A 176 -0.18 7.26 14.38
CA PRO A 176 -0.53 7.33 15.79
C PRO A 176 0.34 6.45 16.68
N LEU A 177 0.68 5.22 16.24
CA LEU A 177 1.57 4.34 17.01
C LEU A 177 2.97 4.92 17.15
N GLN A 178 3.50 5.49 16.07
CA GLN A 178 4.80 6.13 16.08
C GLN A 178 4.83 7.34 17.02
N ALA A 179 3.78 8.17 17.01
CA ALA A 179 3.65 9.33 17.89
C ALA A 179 3.52 9.00 19.39
N VAL A 180 3.16 7.76 19.74
CA VAL A 180 3.14 7.29 21.14
C VAL A 180 4.51 6.81 21.59
N VAL A 181 5.33 6.30 20.67
CA VAL A 181 6.64 5.71 20.97
C VAL A 181 7.75 6.77 21.01
N VAL A 182 7.65 7.79 20.15
CA VAL A 182 8.61 8.91 20.03
C VAL A 182 8.16 10.06 20.92
#